data_AF-A0A0T5ZWH6-F1
#
_entry.id   AF-A0A0T5ZWH6-F1
#
_cell.length_a   1.000
_cell.length_b   1.000
_cell.length_c   1.000
_cell.angle_alpha   90.00
_cell.angle_beta   90.00
_cell.angle_gamma   90.00
#
_symmetry.space_group_name_H-M   'P 1'
#
loop_
_entity.id
_entity.type
_entity.pdbx_description
1 polymer ?
#
loop_
_entity_poly.entity_id
_entity_poly.type
_entity_poly.pdbx_seq_one_letter_code
_entity_poly.pdbx_strand_id
1 'polypeptide(L)'
;MTWIEQEHGWLAAPEEILNALSNDGFEECKREMTTSRRDRRPAGGVWQGVNARTGSEASAIWVNRPAWHQAIVFIDIDGASLAGAVSGAAVSS
;
A
#
# COMPACT_ATOMS: atom_id res chain seq x y z
N MET A 1 1.36 -4.43 -9.79
CA MET A 1 1.51 -3.09 -9.16
C MET A 1 2.34 -2.16 -10.03
N THR A 2 2.02 -0.86 -10.09
CA THR A 2 2.80 0.16 -10.83
C THR A 2 3.01 1.41 -9.98
N TRP A 3 4.24 1.92 -9.88
CA TRP A 3 4.53 3.17 -9.16
C TRP A 3 4.13 4.39 -10.00
N ILE A 4 3.49 5.37 -9.38
CA ILE A 4 3.03 6.61 -10.00
C ILE A 4 3.75 7.79 -9.35
N GLU A 5 4.76 8.33 -10.03
CA GLU A 5 5.60 9.42 -9.51
C GLU A 5 4.81 10.62 -9.04
N GLN A 6 3.80 11.05 -9.83
CA GLN A 6 2.99 12.23 -9.53
C GLN A 6 2.17 12.09 -8.25
N GLU A 7 1.74 10.86 -7.95
CA GLU A 7 0.88 10.56 -6.80
C GLU A 7 1.71 10.06 -5.61
N HIS A 8 3.03 9.84 -5.78
CA HIS A 8 3.92 9.20 -4.82
C HIS A 8 3.32 7.93 -4.22
N GLY A 9 2.71 7.11 -5.06
CA GLY A 9 1.97 5.93 -4.63
C GLY A 9 1.89 4.86 -5.70
N TRP A 10 1.45 3.68 -5.28
CA TRP A 10 1.27 2.51 -6.14
C TRP A 10 -0.14 2.48 -6.71
N LEU A 11 -0.27 2.42 -8.03
CA LEU A 11 -1.50 2.02 -8.69
C LEU A 11 -1.60 0.49 -8.65
N ALA A 12 -2.51 -0.02 -7.83
CA ALA A 12 -2.74 -1.45 -7.65
C ALA A 12 -4.13 -1.73 -7.09
N ALA A 13 -4.59 -2.98 -7.16
CA ALA A 13 -5.71 -3.43 -6.33
C ALA A 13 -5.23 -3.52 -4.87
N PRO A 14 -5.97 -3.00 -3.87
CA PRO A 14 -5.58 -3.09 -2.47
C PRO A 14 -5.26 -4.53 -2.04
N GLU A 15 -6.07 -5.49 -2.49
CA GLU A 15 -5.88 -6.92 -2.20
C GLU A 15 -4.57 -7.48 -2.76
N GLU A 16 -4.08 -6.99 -3.89
CA GLU A 16 -2.77 -7.38 -4.46
C GLU A 16 -1.63 -6.94 -3.52
N ILE A 17 -1.72 -5.73 -2.96
CA ILE A 17 -0.76 -5.21 -1.98
C ILE A 17 -0.80 -6.02 -0.68
N LEU A 18 -1.99 -6.23 -0.12
CA LEU A 18 -2.14 -6.95 1.15
C LEU A 18 -1.64 -8.39 1.04
N ASN A 19 -1.94 -9.07 -0.06
CA ASN A 19 -1.42 -10.42 -0.31
C ASN A 19 0.11 -10.42 -0.42
N ALA A 20 0.71 -9.41 -1.06
CA ALA A 20 2.17 -9.29 -1.13
C ALA A 20 2.79 -9.09 0.26
N LEU A 21 2.21 -8.23 1.10
CA LEU A 21 2.66 -8.00 2.48
C LEU A 21 2.52 -9.26 3.35
N SER A 22 1.40 -9.98 3.23
CA SER A 22 1.21 -11.25 3.93
C SER A 22 2.20 -12.33 3.47
N ASN A 23 2.49 -12.41 2.17
CA ASN A 23 3.50 -13.33 1.65
C ASN A 23 4.92 -12.99 2.14
N ASP A 24 5.20 -11.72 2.45
CA ASP A 24 6.48 -11.28 3.04
C ASP A 24 6.54 -11.51 4.57
N GLY A 25 5.44 -11.98 5.16
CA GLY A 25 5.35 -12.37 6.56
C GLY A 25 4.75 -11.31 7.49
N PHE A 26 4.09 -10.28 6.93
CA PHE A 26 3.31 -9.35 7.74
C PHE A 26 1.92 -9.93 8.03
N GLU A 27 1.62 -10.11 9.31
CA GLU A 27 0.31 -10.54 9.77
C GLU A 27 -0.60 -9.32 9.99
N GLU A 28 -1.83 -9.39 9.49
CA GLU A 28 -2.80 -8.29 9.64
C GLU A 28 -3.16 -8.07 11.11
N CYS A 29 -2.88 -6.87 11.62
CA CYS A 29 -3.34 -6.43 12.94
C CYS A 29 -4.65 -5.66 12.84
N LYS A 30 -4.82 -4.86 11.78
CA LYS A 30 -5.96 -3.95 11.62
C LYS A 30 -6.28 -3.76 10.15
N ARG A 31 -7.59 -3.73 9.84
CA ARG A 31 -8.11 -3.30 8.54
C ARG A 31 -9.40 -2.50 8.71
N GLU A 32 -9.43 -1.28 8.18
CA GLU A 32 -10.60 -0.41 8.19
C GLU A 32 -10.93 0.07 6.78
N MET A 33 -12.20 0.03 6.40
CA MET A 33 -12.69 0.57 5.12
C MET A 33 -13.48 1.85 5.37
N THR A 34 -13.22 2.88 4.57
CA THR A 34 -13.99 4.12 4.60
C THR A 34 -14.92 4.17 3.40
N THR A 35 -16.18 4.57 3.61
CA THR A 35 -17.16 4.75 2.53
C THR A 35 -17.40 6.23 2.27
N SER A 36 -17.66 6.60 1.00
CA SER A 36 -18.10 7.96 0.66
C SER A 36 -19.59 8.11 0.93
N ARG A 37 -19.99 9.21 1.59
CA ARG A 37 -21.41 9.49 1.90
C ARG A 37 -22.30 9.64 0.66
N ARG A 38 -21.75 10.05 -0.48
CA ARG A 38 -22.56 10.31 -1.70
C ARG A 38 -23.09 9.01 -2.32
N ASP A 39 -22.29 7.95 -2.32
CA ASP A 39 -22.58 6.74 -3.09
C ASP A 39 -22.53 5.44 -2.26
N ARG A 40 -22.20 5.52 -0.96
CA ARG A 40 -21.92 4.38 -0.05
C ARG A 40 -20.86 3.39 -0.54
N ARG A 41 -20.18 3.67 -1.65
CA ARG A 41 -19.06 2.86 -2.14
C ARG A 41 -17.84 3.07 -1.24
N PRO A 42 -17.02 2.03 -1.03
CA PRO A 42 -15.72 2.18 -0.39
C PRO A 42 -14.93 3.26 -1.12
N ALA A 43 -14.57 4.33 -0.42
CA ALA A 43 -13.74 5.42 -0.92
C ALA A 43 -12.24 5.11 -0.72
N GLY A 44 -11.93 4.16 0.16
CA GLY A 44 -10.57 3.79 0.49
C GLY A 44 -10.54 2.95 1.77
N GLY A 45 -9.35 2.83 2.35
CA GLY A 45 -9.16 2.15 3.61
C GLY A 45 -7.74 2.26 4.11
N VAL A 46 -7.54 1.69 5.28
CA VAL A 46 -6.25 1.56 5.94
C VAL A 46 -6.07 0.12 6.41
N TRP A 47 -4.83 -0.33 6.38
CA TRP A 47 -4.40 -1.61 6.87
C TRP A 47 -3.09 -1.44 7.64
N GLN A 48 -2.91 -2.22 8.69
CA GLN A 48 -1.66 -2.34 9.42
C GLN A 48 -1.38 -3.81 9.70
N GLY A 49 -0.11 -4.19 9.63
CA GLY A 49 0.36 -5.51 9.98
C GLY A 49 1.79 -5.49 10.51
N VAL A 50 2.16 -6.58 11.18
CA VAL A 50 3.47 -6.71 11.81
C VAL A 50 4.16 -7.99 11.35
N ASN A 51 5.46 -7.92 11.19
CA ASN A 51 6.30 -9.08 10.92
C ASN A 51 7.01 -9.48 12.22
N ALA A 52 6.46 -10.46 12.95
CA ALA A 52 7.03 -10.87 14.24
C ALA A 52 8.46 -11.41 14.15
N ARG A 53 8.89 -11.87 12.95
CA ARG A 53 10.25 -12.36 12.71
C ARG A 53 11.26 -11.22 12.64
N THR A 54 10.91 -10.09 12.03
CA THR A 54 11.83 -8.93 11.89
C THR A 54 11.58 -7.85 12.95
N GLY A 55 10.41 -7.84 13.57
CA GLY A 55 9.93 -6.75 14.42
C GLY A 55 9.38 -5.55 13.66
N SER A 56 9.23 -5.64 12.34
CA SER A 56 8.80 -4.53 11.49
C SER A 56 7.29 -4.33 11.50
N GLU A 57 6.85 -3.08 11.37
CA GLU A 57 5.46 -2.70 11.10
C GLU A 57 5.32 -2.28 9.63
N ALA A 58 4.27 -2.77 8.96
CA ALA A 58 3.84 -2.25 7.68
C ALA A 58 2.47 -1.59 7.82
N SER A 59 2.29 -0.43 7.17
CA SER A 59 0.99 0.21 7.02
C SER A 59 0.69 0.48 5.55
N ALA A 60 -0.57 0.34 5.17
CA ALA A 60 -1.04 0.63 3.83
C ALA A 60 -2.31 1.48 3.89
N ILE A 61 -2.32 2.59 3.18
CA ILE A 61 -3.49 3.46 3.02
C ILE A 61 -3.82 3.48 1.53
N TRP A 62 -5.09 3.31 1.18
CA TRP A 62 -5.51 3.39 -0.22
C TRP A 62 -6.71 4.29 -0.43
N VAL A 63 -6.71 4.95 -1.59
CA VAL A 63 -7.82 5.79 -2.07
C VAL A 63 -8.33 5.21 -3.38
N ASN A 64 -9.59 4.78 -3.38
CA ASN A 64 -10.23 4.17 -4.54
C ASN A 64 -10.44 5.21 -5.64
N ARG A 65 -10.13 4.84 -6.89
CA ARG A 65 -10.39 5.68 -8.05
C ARG A 65 -11.76 5.32 -8.64
N PRO A 66 -12.59 6.30 -9.06
CA PRO A 66 -13.97 6.04 -9.53
C PRO A 66 -14.08 5.10 -10.74
N ALA A 67 -13.00 4.91 -11.50
CA ALA A 67 -13.03 4.22 -12.78
C ALA A 67 -12.74 2.71 -12.69
N TRP A 68 -12.01 2.20 -11.68
CA TRP A 68 -11.48 0.82 -11.68
C TRP A 68 -11.39 0.16 -10.30
N HIS A 69 -11.17 -1.16 -10.28
CA HIS A 69 -10.77 -1.96 -9.10
C HIS A 69 -9.34 -1.62 -8.61
N GLN A 70 -8.79 -0.49 -9.03
CA GLN A 70 -7.46 -0.01 -8.67
C GLN A 70 -7.56 1.23 -7.80
N ALA A 71 -6.66 1.32 -6.83
CA ALA A 71 -6.50 2.44 -5.94
C ALA A 71 -5.09 3.01 -6.09
N ILE A 72 -4.91 4.26 -5.65
CA ILE A 72 -3.57 4.72 -5.28
C ILE A 72 -3.33 4.23 -3.86
N VAL A 73 -2.28 3.44 -3.67
CA VAL A 73 -1.89 2.82 -2.41
C VAL A 73 -0.56 3.40 -1.94
N PHE A 74 -0.54 3.86 -0.72
CA PHE A 74 0.63 4.34 -0.01
C PHE A 74 1.03 3.25 0.98
N ILE A 75 2.29 2.82 0.92
CA ILE A 75 2.81 1.74 1.75
C ILE A 75 3.98 2.31 2.53
N ASP A 76 4.02 2.01 3.81
CA ASP A 76 5.08 2.38 4.72
C ASP A 76 5.55 1.14 5.48
N ILE A 77 6.87 0.97 5.63
CA ILE A 77 7.48 -0.05 6.46
C ILE A 77 8.42 0.66 7.44
N ASP A 78 8.18 0.50 8.74
CA ASP A 78 8.96 1.13 9.81
C ASP A 78 9.10 2.66 9.68
N GLY A 79 8.08 3.34 9.16
CA GLY A 79 8.09 4.79 8.92
C GLY A 79 8.76 5.23 7.62
N ALA A 80 9.24 4.28 6.80
CA ALA A 80 9.78 4.54 5.48
C ALA A 80 8.77 4.20 4.37
N SER A 81 8.40 5.21 3.57
CA SER A 81 7.53 5.02 2.41
C SER A 81 8.19 4.11 1.38
N LEU A 82 7.49 3.05 1.00
CA LEU A 82 7.92 2.11 -0.03
C LEU A 82 7.66 2.72 -1.40
N ALA A 83 8.67 3.37 -1.96
CA ALA A 83 8.62 3.87 -3.33
C ALA A 83 8.84 2.76 -4.35
N GLY A 84 8.40 2.98 -5.59
CA GLY A 84 8.86 2.17 -6.72
C GLY A 84 10.37 2.29 -6.81
N ALA A 85 11.07 1.15 -6.87
CA ALA A 85 12.50 1.17 -7.14
C ALA A 85 12.72 2.01 -8.40
N VAL A 86 13.32 3.19 -8.24
CA VAL A 86 14.02 3.81 -9.36
C VAL A 86 15.06 2.77 -9.75
N SER A 87 14.90 2.16 -10.93
CA SER A 87 15.99 1.40 -11.52
C SER A 87 17.08 2.39 -11.91
N GLY A 88 17.80 2.88 -10.90
CA GLY A 88 19.06 3.59 -10.97
C GLY A 88 20.10 2.67 -10.35
N ALA A 89 20.51 1.66 -11.09
CA ALA A 89 21.70 0.90 -10.75
C ALA A 89 22.90 1.85 -10.68
N ALA A 90 23.66 1.73 -9.59
CA ALA A 90 25.07 2.05 -9.38
C ALA A 90 25.67 3.31 -10.04
N VAL A 91 26.26 4.17 -9.20
CA VAL A 91 27.65 4.56 -9.44
C VAL A 91 28.45 4.44 -8.15
N SER A 92 29.27 3.40 -8.09
CA SER A 92 30.51 3.44 -7.34
C SER A 92 31.48 4.32 -8.12
N SER A 93 32.04 5.36 -7.49
CA SER A 93 33.38 5.91 -7.72
C SER A 93 33.69 6.89 -6.60
#